data_AF-A0A0R3QMC1-F1
#
_entry.id   AF-A0A0R3QMC1-F1
#
_cell.length_a   1.000
_cell.length_b   1.000
_cell.length_c   1.000
_cell.angle_alpha   90.00
_cell.angle_beta   90.00
_cell.angle_gamma   90.00
#
_symmetry.space_group_name_H-M   'P 1'
#
loop_
_entity.id
_entity.type
_entity.pdbx_description
1 polymer ?
#
loop_
_entity_poly.entity_id
_entity_poly.type
_entity_poly.pdbx_seq_one_letter_code
_entity_poly.pdbx_strand_id
1 'polypeptide(L)'
;MSESRFCLWAVVGWEMCGCVDRADILLQYKSLQMFCWYYSELEYRYYRAVGGVSAQVSRLLPYQKDGFHATVIIVILAIGVVINVQNLTVRSNIVVKYTEIQHIACVGAGYVGGPTCAMIAYKCPEIRVTVVDMNAEKIKQWNSDHLPIFEPDLDEIVKSCRGKNLFFSDDIPSAIRNAQLIFMSVNTPTKTYGKGKGMAPDLKYVESVSRAIAEYSCGPKIIVEKSTVPVKAAESISAILNEAQKKNPQLSFQVLSNPEFLSEGTAINNLANPDRVLIGGESSPDGLAAMAQLIQIYEHWVPRERIITTNTWSSELSKLASTFYNFGSGKQYIAIKAANAFLAQRISSINAISAICEATGADIREVSYAIGRDTRIGNQFLQASVGFGGSCFQKDVLSLVYLAGSLNLHKVADYWLQVVEINNWQRRRFADKIISEMFNTVSNKRIAIFGFAFKKNTADTRESSAIHIVKYLLDEDAKLVVYDPKVPESQMRYELNQISSKETGIHHIFTFYCFCLFHMFEFILLQDGEEFIMKKMNLQRKSFRDFFSVERLFTFSKNPYEAAMNSHAIVVLTEWDEFKSYDYRYIFNSMAQPASIFDGRLILDHNKLREIGFNVSAIGIASSQSCKNCYK
;
A
#
# COMPACT_ATOMS: atom_id res chain seq x y z
N MET A 1 -24.08 48.62 23.98
CA MET A 1 -25.14 47.61 23.74
C MET A 1 -24.42 46.28 23.55
N SER A 2 -24.53 45.25 24.40
CA SER A 2 -25.63 44.75 25.27
C SER A 2 -26.75 44.07 24.43
N GLU A 3 -27.37 42.93 24.78
CA GLU A 3 -27.34 42.01 25.96
C GLU A 3 -27.51 40.53 25.49
N SER A 4 -27.15 39.41 26.15
CA SER A 4 -26.51 39.02 27.45
C SER A 4 -27.41 38.41 28.55
N ARG A 5 -27.17 37.11 28.88
CA ARG A 5 -27.79 36.27 29.97
C ARG A 5 -29.28 35.92 29.72
N PHE A 6 -29.97 34.98 30.40
CA PHE A 6 -29.73 33.89 31.40
C PHE A 6 -30.41 32.59 30.82
N CYS A 7 -30.17 31.32 31.20
CA CYS A 7 -30.48 30.54 32.43
C CYS A 7 -31.96 30.64 32.91
N LEU A 8 -32.61 29.67 33.59
CA LEU A 8 -32.19 28.44 34.31
C LEU A 8 -33.41 27.49 34.59
N TRP A 9 -33.23 26.14 34.60
CA TRP A 9 -33.98 25.11 35.41
C TRP A 9 -35.54 25.04 35.35
N ALA A 10 -36.29 24.07 35.96
CA ALA A 10 -36.16 22.61 36.15
C ALA A 10 -37.49 22.01 36.74
N VAL A 11 -37.55 20.68 36.98
CA VAL A 11 -38.49 19.92 37.87
C VAL A 11 -39.96 19.69 37.43
N VAL A 12 -40.33 18.41 37.20
CA VAL A 12 -41.33 17.53 37.88
C VAL A 12 -41.15 16.13 37.23
N GLY A 13 -41.22 14.94 37.85
CA GLY A 13 -41.43 14.49 39.24
C GLY A 13 -41.74 12.96 39.24
N TRP A 14 -41.43 12.22 40.30
CA TRP A 14 -41.85 10.80 40.44
C TRP A 14 -43.36 10.68 40.69
N GLU A 15 -44.00 9.59 40.24
CA GLU A 15 -44.58 8.55 41.13
C GLU A 15 -45.37 7.43 40.39
N MET A 16 -45.73 6.40 41.17
CA MET A 16 -46.76 5.36 40.97
C MET A 16 -46.45 4.09 40.14
N CYS A 17 -46.64 2.96 40.83
CA CYS A 17 -46.64 1.60 40.33
C CYS A 17 -47.87 1.29 39.46
N GLY A 18 -47.78 0.25 38.61
CA GLY A 18 -48.95 -0.30 37.91
C GLY A 18 -48.67 -1.64 37.23
N CYS A 19 -49.01 -2.75 37.88
CA CYS A 19 -48.89 -4.09 37.30
C CYS A 19 -50.13 -4.44 36.45
N VAL A 20 -49.93 -4.95 35.23
CA VAL A 20 -50.88 -5.83 34.53
C VAL A 20 -50.06 -6.93 33.84
N ASP A 21 -50.57 -8.16 33.83
CA ASP A 21 -49.81 -9.38 33.52
C ASP A 21 -50.18 -10.01 32.14
N ARG A 22 -49.58 -11.17 31.84
CA ARG A 22 -49.50 -11.84 30.53
C ARG A 22 -50.81 -12.42 29.98
N ALA A 23 -50.98 -12.26 28.66
CA ALA A 23 -51.40 -13.29 27.70
C ALA A 23 -50.92 -12.82 26.29
N ASP A 24 -50.40 -13.64 25.36
CA ASP A 24 -50.23 -15.10 25.30
C ASP A 24 -48.79 -15.51 24.90
N ILE A 25 -48.38 -16.75 25.22
CA ILE A 25 -47.11 -17.35 24.76
C ILE A 25 -47.34 -18.83 24.38
N LEU A 26 -47.22 -19.16 23.09
CA LEU A 26 -46.83 -20.47 22.53
C LEU A 26 -46.13 -20.18 21.18
N LEU A 27 -44.86 -20.55 20.95
CA LEU A 27 -44.37 -21.88 20.55
C LEU A 27 -44.90 -22.34 19.17
N GLN A 28 -44.14 -22.93 18.23
CA GLN A 28 -42.69 -23.02 17.98
C GLN A 28 -42.51 -23.69 16.57
N TYR A 29 -41.31 -23.69 15.98
CA TYR A 29 -40.84 -24.58 14.88
C TYR A 29 -41.67 -24.84 13.59
N LYS A 30 -41.12 -24.33 12.48
CA LYS A 30 -40.85 -25.02 11.18
C LYS A 30 -41.81 -26.11 10.62
N SER A 31 -42.27 -25.80 9.39
CA SER A 31 -42.08 -26.57 8.13
C SER A 31 -43.20 -27.44 7.51
N LEU A 32 -43.26 -27.31 6.17
CA LEU A 32 -43.92 -28.13 5.13
C LEU A 32 -45.45 -28.15 4.98
N GLN A 33 -45.85 -28.18 3.70
CA GLN A 33 -47.17 -28.52 3.10
C GLN A 33 -48.35 -27.60 3.47
N MET A 34 -49.02 -26.96 2.49
CA MET A 34 -49.86 -27.45 1.38
C MET A 34 -51.24 -27.95 1.82
N PHE A 35 -52.24 -27.69 0.95
CA PHE A 35 -53.70 -27.95 1.00
C PHE A 35 -54.58 -26.78 1.51
N CYS A 36 -55.71 -26.45 0.85
CA CYS A 36 -56.02 -26.62 -0.58
C CYS A 36 -57.24 -25.77 -1.02
N TRP A 37 -57.15 -25.23 -2.24
CA TRP A 37 -58.17 -25.37 -3.29
C TRP A 37 -59.66 -25.15 -2.94
N TYR A 38 -60.21 -24.02 -3.43
CA TYR A 38 -61.61 -24.01 -3.90
C TYR A 38 -61.75 -23.11 -5.13
N TYR A 39 -62.01 -23.74 -6.29
CA TYR A 39 -62.81 -23.29 -7.44
C TYR A 39 -62.70 -21.81 -7.89
N SER A 40 -62.17 -21.43 -9.07
CA SER A 40 -62.51 -21.85 -10.46
C SER A 40 -64.02 -21.87 -10.72
N GLU A 41 -64.56 -21.24 -11.76
CA GLU A 41 -64.24 -21.45 -13.17
C GLU A 41 -64.90 -20.35 -14.06
N LEU A 42 -64.70 -20.39 -15.38
CA LEU A 42 -65.41 -19.60 -16.43
C LEU A 42 -65.12 -18.07 -16.41
N GLU A 43 -64.81 -17.38 -17.51
CA GLU A 43 -65.13 -17.67 -18.92
C GLU A 43 -64.10 -17.09 -19.94
N TYR A 44 -64.00 -17.75 -21.10
CA TYR A 44 -63.78 -17.27 -22.48
C TYR A 44 -62.96 -15.99 -22.80
N ARG A 45 -62.01 -15.96 -23.75
CA ARG A 45 -61.44 -16.97 -24.68
C ARG A 45 -62.17 -17.35 -26.00
N TYR A 46 -62.71 -16.37 -26.75
CA TYR A 46 -62.96 -16.42 -28.21
C TYR A 46 -62.84 -14.99 -28.78
N TYR A 47 -62.43 -14.68 -30.01
CA TYR A 47 -62.09 -15.44 -31.23
C TYR A 47 -60.57 -15.33 -31.54
N ARG A 48 -59.89 -16.20 -32.30
CA ARG A 48 -60.23 -17.40 -33.10
C ARG A 48 -60.95 -17.24 -34.45
N ALA A 49 -60.26 -16.68 -35.44
CA ALA A 49 -60.48 -16.91 -36.88
C ALA A 49 -59.19 -16.50 -37.64
N VAL A 50 -58.53 -17.28 -38.50
CA VAL A 50 -58.58 -18.72 -38.89
C VAL A 50 -57.09 -19.16 -39.00
N GLY A 51 -56.63 -20.27 -38.40
CA GLY A 51 -56.46 -21.60 -39.03
C GLY A 51 -55.37 -21.65 -40.12
N GLY A 52 -54.43 -22.61 -40.18
CA GLY A 52 -54.14 -23.82 -39.38
C GLY A 52 -53.33 -24.84 -40.21
N VAL A 53 -52.89 -25.98 -39.63
CA VAL A 53 -52.35 -27.20 -40.34
C VAL A 53 -50.95 -26.98 -41.00
N SER A 54 -49.97 -27.90 -41.03
CA SER A 54 -49.69 -29.17 -40.32
C SER A 54 -48.19 -29.56 -40.43
N ALA A 55 -47.59 -29.95 -39.29
CA ALA A 55 -46.65 -31.06 -39.02
C ALA A 55 -45.53 -31.56 -39.99
N GLN A 56 -44.75 -32.49 -39.44
CA GLN A 56 -43.80 -33.46 -40.04
C GLN A 56 -42.31 -33.12 -40.15
N VAL A 57 -41.60 -33.75 -39.21
CA VAL A 57 -40.17 -34.13 -39.20
C VAL A 57 -39.80 -35.07 -40.37
N SER A 58 -38.54 -34.99 -40.81
CA SER A 58 -37.77 -35.98 -41.59
C SER A 58 -38.09 -36.28 -43.07
N ARG A 59 -37.14 -35.90 -43.93
CA ARG A 59 -36.56 -36.68 -45.05
C ARG A 59 -35.18 -36.07 -45.35
N LEU A 60 -34.06 -36.73 -45.03
CA LEU A 60 -33.38 -37.84 -45.74
C LEU A 60 -32.73 -37.43 -47.07
N LEU A 61 -31.44 -37.77 -47.18
CA LEU A 61 -30.56 -37.62 -48.34
C LEU A 61 -31.00 -38.46 -49.55
N PRO A 62 -30.36 -38.27 -50.72
CA PRO A 62 -29.45 -39.33 -51.15
C PRO A 62 -28.13 -38.87 -51.80
N TYR A 63 -27.02 -39.50 -51.34
CA TYR A 63 -25.84 -39.98 -52.13
C TYR A 63 -24.97 -38.96 -52.93
N GLN A 64 -23.76 -39.25 -53.44
CA GLN A 64 -22.52 -40.03 -53.11
C GLN A 64 -21.54 -39.70 -54.29
N LYS A 65 -20.22 -39.88 -54.35
CA LYS A 65 -19.04 -40.40 -53.58
C LYS A 65 -17.80 -39.70 -54.23
N ASP A 66 -16.53 -39.69 -53.82
CA ASP A 66 -15.61 -40.14 -52.75
C ASP A 66 -14.45 -39.07 -52.75
N GLY A 67 -13.29 -39.09 -52.07
CA GLY A 67 -12.65 -39.96 -51.07
C GLY A 67 -11.12 -39.74 -51.06
N PHE A 68 -10.45 -39.98 -49.91
CA PHE A 68 -8.99 -39.94 -49.68
C PHE A 68 -8.19 -38.59 -49.69
N HIS A 69 -7.05 -38.62 -49.00
CA HIS A 69 -6.13 -37.52 -48.66
C HIS A 69 -4.67 -37.87 -49.06
N ALA A 70 -3.76 -36.89 -48.88
CA ALA A 70 -2.30 -36.92 -49.14
C ALA A 70 -1.91 -36.70 -50.62
N THR A 71 -0.76 -36.11 -50.98
CA THR A 71 0.51 -35.94 -50.21
C THR A 71 1.14 -34.55 -50.40
N VAL A 72 2.01 -34.13 -49.46
CA VAL A 72 2.79 -32.87 -49.45
C VAL A 72 4.15 -33.02 -50.13
N ILE A 73 4.58 -32.01 -50.90
CA ILE A 73 5.96 -31.57 -51.27
C ILE A 73 5.75 -30.34 -52.18
N ILE A 74 6.02 -29.06 -51.83
CA ILE A 74 7.25 -28.36 -51.37
C ILE A 74 8.31 -28.26 -52.48
N VAL A 75 9.01 -27.10 -52.54
CA VAL A 75 10.37 -26.83 -53.09
C VAL A 75 10.44 -25.75 -54.20
N ILE A 76 10.90 -24.54 -53.80
CA ILE A 76 11.83 -23.60 -54.49
C ILE A 76 11.41 -23.07 -55.88
N LEU A 77 10.98 -21.80 -56.01
CA LEU A 77 11.78 -20.56 -56.06
C LEU A 77 12.69 -20.40 -57.30
N ALA A 78 12.29 -19.56 -58.25
CA ALA A 78 13.21 -18.71 -59.03
C ALA A 78 12.49 -17.54 -59.73
N ILE A 79 12.88 -16.30 -59.39
CA ILE A 79 12.95 -15.09 -60.24
C ILE A 79 11.73 -14.77 -61.14
N GLY A 80 10.95 -13.75 -60.76
CA GLY A 80 9.81 -13.27 -61.55
C GLY A 80 9.28 -11.88 -61.13
N VAL A 81 10.16 -10.94 -60.81
CA VAL A 81 9.78 -9.54 -60.52
C VAL A 81 9.51 -8.81 -61.83
N VAL A 82 8.39 -8.08 -61.93
CA VAL A 82 8.24 -6.73 -62.55
C VAL A 82 6.74 -6.37 -62.68
N ILE A 83 6.36 -5.22 -62.12
CA ILE A 83 5.14 -4.41 -62.35
C ILE A 83 3.77 -5.15 -62.28
N ASN A 84 2.98 -4.79 -61.27
CA ASN A 84 1.55 -4.54 -61.47
C ASN A 84 1.12 -3.31 -60.65
N VAL A 85 0.75 -2.22 -61.33
CA VAL A 85 0.29 -0.97 -60.71
C VAL A 85 -1.23 -0.90 -60.85
N GLN A 86 -1.95 -1.24 -59.78
CA GLN A 86 -3.40 -0.98 -59.69
C GLN A 86 -3.87 -0.85 -58.23
N ASN A 87 -4.52 0.28 -57.95
CA ASN A 87 -5.47 0.52 -56.85
C ASN A 87 -5.05 0.14 -55.41
N LEU A 88 -4.22 0.99 -54.80
CA LEU A 88 -3.95 1.00 -53.36
C LEU A 88 -4.55 2.24 -52.64
N THR A 89 -5.80 2.58 -52.95
CA THR A 89 -6.59 3.60 -52.23
C THR A 89 -7.29 3.02 -50.99
N VAL A 90 -6.51 2.46 -50.07
CA VAL A 90 -7.01 2.10 -48.73
C VAL A 90 -7.22 3.38 -47.93
N ARG A 91 -8.48 3.85 -47.89
CA ARG A 91 -8.94 4.84 -46.91
C ARG A 91 -9.06 4.19 -45.53
N SER A 92 -7.94 4.06 -44.82
CA SER A 92 -7.96 3.93 -43.36
C SER A 92 -7.76 5.31 -42.73
N ASN A 93 -8.87 5.97 -42.38
CA ASN A 93 -8.85 7.20 -41.61
C ASN A 93 -8.35 6.93 -40.18
N ILE A 94 -7.03 6.84 -40.01
CA ILE A 94 -6.41 7.02 -38.69
C ILE A 94 -6.52 8.50 -38.36
N VAL A 95 -7.63 8.88 -37.74
CA VAL A 95 -7.77 10.20 -37.13
C VAL A 95 -6.84 10.22 -35.93
N VAL A 96 -5.64 10.77 -36.11
CA VAL A 96 -4.64 10.93 -35.04
C VAL A 96 -5.19 11.96 -34.05
N LYS A 97 -5.92 11.46 -33.07
CA LYS A 97 -6.74 12.21 -32.11
C LYS A 97 -5.93 12.94 -31.04
N TYR A 98 -4.65 12.56 -30.90
CA TYR A 98 -3.69 13.12 -29.97
C TYR A 98 -2.47 13.60 -30.76
N THR A 99 -2.15 14.89 -30.62
CA THR A 99 -0.86 15.43 -31.07
C THR A 99 0.26 14.97 -30.14
N GLU A 100 1.50 15.00 -30.66
CA GLU A 100 2.73 14.73 -29.92
C GLU A 100 2.78 15.49 -28.58
N ILE A 101 3.12 14.79 -27.49
CA ILE A 101 3.02 15.31 -26.12
C ILE A 101 4.14 16.32 -25.82
N GLN A 102 3.81 17.60 -25.88
CA GLN A 102 4.69 18.73 -25.52
C GLN A 102 4.42 19.23 -24.09
N HIS A 103 3.23 18.96 -23.54
CA HIS A 103 2.82 19.41 -22.21
C HIS A 103 2.29 18.26 -21.34
N ILE A 104 2.99 18.04 -20.22
CA ILE A 104 2.62 17.07 -19.18
C ILE A 104 2.24 17.81 -17.90
N ALA A 105 1.13 17.41 -17.28
CA ALA A 105 0.81 17.75 -15.89
C ALA A 105 0.96 16.51 -15.00
N CYS A 106 1.27 16.70 -13.72
CA CYS A 106 1.19 15.64 -12.71
C CYS A 106 0.52 16.16 -11.45
N VAL A 107 -0.62 15.57 -11.09
CA VAL A 107 -1.37 15.92 -9.88
C VAL A 107 -0.92 15.02 -8.73
N GLY A 108 -0.16 15.58 -7.80
CA GLY A 108 0.42 14.91 -6.62
C GLY A 108 1.95 15.02 -6.56
N ALA A 109 2.46 16.08 -5.94
CA ALA A 109 3.90 16.34 -5.80
C ALA A 109 4.54 15.53 -4.63
N GLY A 110 4.23 14.24 -4.54
CA GLY A 110 4.78 13.32 -3.53
C GLY A 110 5.96 12.48 -4.04
N TYR A 111 6.35 11.47 -3.25
CA TYR A 111 7.41 10.50 -3.53
C TYR A 111 7.32 9.79 -4.90
N VAL A 112 6.13 9.71 -5.51
CA VAL A 112 5.95 9.18 -6.88
C VAL A 112 6.01 10.31 -7.92
N GLY A 113 5.08 11.26 -7.86
CA GLY A 113 4.92 12.28 -8.90
C GLY A 113 6.12 13.20 -9.06
N GLY A 114 6.74 13.64 -7.96
CA GLY A 114 7.91 14.51 -7.99
C GLY A 114 9.12 13.88 -8.70
N PRO A 115 9.69 12.77 -8.18
CA PRO A 115 10.81 12.08 -8.82
C PRO A 115 10.52 11.60 -10.24
N THR A 116 9.31 11.10 -10.52
CA THR A 116 8.88 10.72 -11.89
C THR A 116 9.01 11.91 -12.85
N CYS A 117 8.43 13.05 -12.49
CA CYS A 117 8.41 14.23 -13.34
C CYS A 117 9.76 14.90 -13.48
N ALA A 118 10.60 14.84 -12.43
CA ALA A 118 11.99 15.25 -12.50
C ALA A 118 12.79 14.38 -13.50
N MET A 119 12.60 13.06 -13.48
CA MET A 119 13.24 12.18 -14.47
C MET A 119 12.73 12.43 -15.90
N ILE A 120 11.41 12.57 -16.10
CA ILE A 120 10.85 12.88 -17.43
C ILE A 120 11.43 14.20 -17.95
N ALA A 121 11.41 15.28 -17.16
CA ALA A 121 11.98 16.56 -17.57
C ALA A 121 13.50 16.51 -17.83
N TYR A 122 14.23 15.62 -17.15
CA TYR A 122 15.66 15.42 -17.36
C TYR A 122 15.99 14.58 -18.61
N LYS A 123 15.07 13.73 -19.05
CA LYS A 123 15.23 12.85 -20.22
C LYS A 123 14.54 13.37 -21.48
N CYS A 124 13.59 14.28 -21.33
CA CYS A 124 12.79 14.89 -22.39
C CYS A 124 12.86 16.43 -22.29
N PRO A 125 13.98 17.07 -22.70
CA PRO A 125 14.17 18.53 -22.58
C PRO A 125 13.12 19.38 -23.31
N GLU A 126 12.60 18.87 -24.43
CA GLU A 126 11.54 19.44 -25.25
C GLU A 126 10.14 19.36 -24.60
N ILE A 127 9.91 18.42 -23.68
CA ILE A 127 8.62 18.29 -22.97
C ILE A 127 8.59 19.19 -21.74
N ARG A 128 7.58 20.08 -21.67
CA ARG A 128 7.29 20.88 -20.47
C ARG A 128 6.48 20.04 -19.47
N VAL A 129 7.04 19.82 -18.29
CA VAL A 129 6.43 19.04 -17.19
C VAL A 129 6.05 19.98 -16.04
N THR A 130 4.77 20.01 -15.68
CA THR A 130 4.24 20.84 -14.57
C THR A 130 3.64 19.97 -13.47
N VAL A 131 4.30 19.89 -12.32
CA VAL A 131 3.83 19.14 -11.15
C VAL A 131 2.98 20.06 -10.28
N VAL A 132 1.82 19.58 -9.84
CA VAL A 132 0.88 20.36 -9.02
C VAL A 132 0.37 19.59 -7.81
N ASP A 133 0.09 20.31 -6.72
CA ASP A 133 -0.37 19.74 -5.45
C ASP A 133 -1.23 20.78 -4.70
N MET A 134 -2.24 20.32 -3.97
CA MET A 134 -3.07 21.20 -3.13
C MET A 134 -2.32 21.73 -1.90
N ASN A 135 -1.20 21.10 -1.53
CA ASN A 135 -0.33 21.57 -0.46
C ASN A 135 0.67 22.60 -1.01
N ALA A 136 0.28 23.87 -0.99
CA ALA A 136 1.11 25.00 -1.42
C ALA A 136 2.45 25.08 -0.67
N GLU A 137 2.53 24.65 0.60
CA GLU A 137 3.80 24.64 1.36
C GLU A 137 4.78 23.61 0.80
N LYS A 138 4.29 22.43 0.40
CA LYS A 138 5.09 21.43 -0.31
C LYS A 138 5.56 21.94 -1.68
N ILE A 139 4.73 22.72 -2.38
CA ILE A 139 5.10 23.37 -3.65
C ILE A 139 6.18 24.44 -3.45
N LYS A 140 6.14 25.23 -2.36
CA LYS A 140 7.25 26.12 -1.99
C LYS A 140 8.54 25.34 -1.74
N GLN A 141 8.48 24.24 -1.00
CA GLN A 141 9.64 23.39 -0.73
C GLN A 141 10.25 22.82 -2.02
N TRP A 142 9.43 22.31 -2.96
CA TRP A 142 9.88 21.89 -4.30
C TRP A 142 10.50 23.02 -5.15
N ASN A 143 10.15 24.28 -4.87
CA ASN A 143 10.73 25.46 -5.51
C ASN A 143 11.91 26.08 -4.73
N SER A 144 12.28 25.53 -3.57
CA SER A 144 13.38 26.00 -2.71
C SER A 144 14.67 25.18 -2.90
N ASP A 145 15.74 25.51 -2.18
CA ASP A 145 16.97 24.69 -2.15
C ASP A 145 16.90 23.49 -1.19
N HIS A 146 15.75 23.27 -0.54
CA HIS A 146 15.49 22.16 0.37
C HIS A 146 14.22 21.43 -0.07
N LEU A 147 14.39 20.33 -0.82
CA LEU A 147 13.29 19.53 -1.35
C LEU A 147 12.48 18.88 -0.21
N PRO A 148 11.15 18.66 -0.40
CA PRO A 148 10.27 18.11 0.64
C PRO A 148 10.45 16.61 0.87
N ILE A 149 11.30 15.94 0.09
CA ILE A 149 11.65 14.52 0.22
C ILE A 149 13.16 14.35 -0.01
N PHE A 150 13.75 13.37 0.68
CA PHE A 150 15.15 12.99 0.48
C PHE A 150 15.24 11.71 -0.36
N GLU A 151 15.89 11.81 -1.51
CA GLU A 151 16.34 10.69 -2.34
C GLU A 151 17.77 11.01 -2.83
N PRO A 152 18.66 10.02 -2.99
CA PRO A 152 19.93 10.22 -3.69
C PRO A 152 19.71 10.82 -5.08
N ASP A 153 20.61 11.70 -5.49
CA ASP A 153 20.72 12.32 -6.82
C ASP A 153 19.51 13.19 -7.28
N LEU A 154 18.41 13.21 -6.52
CA LEU A 154 17.17 13.94 -6.86
C LEU A 154 17.38 15.47 -6.89
N ASP A 155 18.16 16.01 -5.95
CA ASP A 155 18.40 17.44 -5.82
C ASP A 155 19.13 18.02 -7.05
N GLU A 156 20.15 17.31 -7.55
CA GLU A 156 20.90 17.70 -8.75
C GLU A 156 20.00 17.67 -9.99
N ILE A 157 19.22 16.61 -10.17
CA ILE A 157 18.27 16.47 -11.29
C ILE A 157 17.24 17.59 -11.26
N VAL A 158 16.59 17.83 -10.12
CA VAL A 158 15.59 18.91 -9.98
C VAL A 158 16.21 20.28 -10.26
N LYS A 159 17.39 20.59 -9.70
CA LYS A 159 18.11 21.85 -9.97
C LYS A 159 18.53 22.00 -11.43
N SER A 160 18.80 20.89 -12.13
CA SER A 160 19.15 20.93 -13.56
C SER A 160 17.97 21.31 -14.48
N CYS A 161 16.73 20.95 -14.13
CA CYS A 161 15.54 21.12 -14.98
C CYS A 161 14.58 22.23 -14.51
N ARG A 162 14.56 22.56 -13.20
CA ARG A 162 13.59 23.48 -12.59
C ARG A 162 13.68 24.87 -13.22
N GLY A 163 12.56 25.40 -13.67
CA GLY A 163 12.46 26.70 -14.35
C GLY A 163 12.80 26.68 -15.85
N LYS A 164 13.33 25.57 -16.38
CA LYS A 164 13.56 25.38 -17.83
C LYS A 164 12.36 24.67 -18.46
N ASN A 165 12.20 23.38 -18.16
CA ASN A 165 11.08 22.55 -18.60
C ASN A 165 10.33 21.89 -17.42
N LEU A 166 10.93 21.79 -16.23
CA LEU A 166 10.27 21.33 -15.00
C LEU A 166 9.73 22.51 -14.17
N PHE A 167 8.47 22.43 -13.75
CA PHE A 167 7.78 23.47 -12.96
C PHE A 167 6.95 22.87 -11.83
N PHE A 168 6.86 23.56 -10.69
CA PHE A 168 6.02 23.20 -9.55
C PHE A 168 5.05 24.35 -9.22
N SER A 169 3.74 24.06 -9.13
CA SER A 169 2.70 25.08 -8.92
C SER A 169 1.51 24.54 -8.11
N ASP A 170 0.71 25.42 -7.51
CA ASP A 170 -0.57 25.15 -6.89
C ASP A 170 -1.79 25.43 -7.82
N ASP A 171 -1.57 26.00 -9.01
CA ASP A 171 -2.61 26.20 -10.05
C ASP A 171 -2.91 24.89 -10.82
N ILE A 172 -3.60 23.98 -10.12
CA ILE A 172 -4.11 22.73 -10.68
C ILE A 172 -5.01 22.99 -11.91
N PRO A 173 -5.97 23.95 -11.92
CA PRO A 173 -6.83 24.19 -13.07
C PRO A 173 -6.08 24.57 -14.35
N SER A 174 -5.04 25.41 -14.26
CA SER A 174 -4.24 25.80 -15.43
C SER A 174 -3.34 24.66 -15.93
N ALA A 175 -2.75 23.89 -15.02
CA ALA A 175 -2.00 22.69 -15.41
C ALA A 175 -2.87 21.67 -16.18
N ILE A 176 -4.11 21.43 -15.72
CA ILE A 176 -5.07 20.56 -16.41
C ILE A 176 -5.49 21.14 -17.77
N ARG A 177 -5.78 22.44 -17.87
CA ARG A 177 -6.11 23.10 -19.15
C ARG A 177 -5.03 22.90 -20.20
N ASN A 178 -3.77 23.11 -19.83
CA ASN A 178 -2.65 23.21 -20.77
C ASN A 178 -2.00 21.86 -21.14
N ALA A 179 -2.04 20.86 -20.26
CA ALA A 179 -1.41 19.56 -20.52
C ALA A 179 -2.18 18.69 -21.52
N GLN A 180 -1.47 17.92 -22.36
CA GLN A 180 -2.06 16.87 -23.20
C GLN A 180 -2.12 15.53 -22.47
N LEU A 181 -1.14 15.28 -21.60
CA LEU A 181 -1.05 14.08 -20.76
C LEU A 181 -1.01 14.48 -19.28
N ILE A 182 -1.84 13.84 -18.46
CA ILE A 182 -2.03 14.17 -17.03
C ILE A 182 -1.76 12.91 -16.19
N PHE A 183 -0.61 12.89 -15.50
CA PHE A 183 -0.34 11.87 -14.48
C PHE A 183 -1.16 12.15 -13.20
N MET A 184 -1.74 11.10 -12.64
CA MET A 184 -2.48 11.13 -11.39
C MET A 184 -1.71 10.34 -10.32
N SER A 185 -0.96 11.06 -9.49
CA SER A 185 -0.01 10.53 -8.50
C SER A 185 -0.46 10.82 -7.07
N VAL A 186 -1.76 10.77 -6.82
CA VAL A 186 -2.38 11.03 -5.51
C VAL A 186 -2.38 9.81 -4.59
N ASN A 187 -2.44 10.08 -3.29
CA ASN A 187 -2.55 9.05 -2.26
C ASN A 187 -3.93 8.35 -2.32
N THR A 188 -3.91 7.02 -2.24
CA THR A 188 -5.06 6.15 -1.97
C THR A 188 -4.92 5.56 -0.55
N PRO A 189 -5.22 6.34 0.51
CA PRO A 189 -5.01 5.89 1.89
C PRO A 189 -6.01 4.79 2.26
N THR A 190 -5.63 3.88 3.15
CA THR A 190 -6.52 2.83 3.65
C THR A 190 -7.70 3.46 4.41
N LYS A 191 -8.92 3.03 4.11
CA LYS A 191 -10.14 3.55 4.75
C LYS A 191 -10.14 3.29 6.26
N THR A 192 -10.37 4.33 7.05
CA THR A 192 -10.51 4.23 8.52
C THR A 192 -11.95 3.99 8.98
N TYR A 193 -12.92 3.97 8.04
CA TYR A 193 -14.36 3.87 8.31
C TYR A 193 -15.13 3.06 7.24
N GLY A 194 -16.32 2.58 7.62
CA GLY A 194 -17.28 1.92 6.73
C GLY A 194 -16.82 0.58 6.15
N LYS A 195 -17.48 0.14 5.07
CA LYS A 195 -17.14 -1.10 4.36
C LYS A 195 -15.67 -1.07 3.90
N GLY A 196 -14.90 -2.09 4.27
CA GLY A 196 -13.47 -2.20 3.99
C GLY A 196 -12.55 -1.41 4.93
N LYS A 197 -13.03 -0.96 6.09
CA LYS A 197 -12.19 -0.36 7.14
C LYS A 197 -10.94 -1.21 7.41
N GLY A 198 -9.76 -0.58 7.37
CA GLY A 198 -8.47 -1.21 7.63
C GLY A 198 -7.87 -2.00 6.47
N MET A 199 -8.57 -2.14 5.34
CA MET A 199 -8.09 -2.96 4.20
C MET A 199 -8.24 -2.28 2.84
N ALA A 200 -9.39 -1.67 2.57
CA ALA A 200 -9.71 -1.11 1.27
C ALA A 200 -9.08 0.30 1.08
N PRO A 201 -8.61 0.64 -0.13
CA PRO A 201 -8.19 2.01 -0.45
C PRO A 201 -9.38 2.97 -0.50
N ASP A 202 -9.13 4.22 -0.10
CA ASP A 202 -10.03 5.35 -0.24
C ASP A 202 -9.74 6.09 -1.55
N LEU A 203 -10.68 6.04 -2.50
CA LEU A 203 -10.52 6.62 -3.84
C LEU A 203 -10.94 8.09 -3.91
N LYS A 204 -11.34 8.75 -2.80
CA LYS A 204 -11.84 10.14 -2.82
C LYS A 204 -10.92 11.14 -3.53
N TYR A 205 -9.60 10.96 -3.43
CA TYR A 205 -8.63 11.82 -4.10
C TYR A 205 -8.53 11.53 -5.61
N VAL A 206 -8.61 10.26 -6.01
CA VAL A 206 -8.69 9.84 -7.42
C VAL A 206 -9.97 10.38 -8.06
N GLU A 207 -11.11 10.27 -7.39
CA GLU A 207 -12.37 10.86 -7.85
C GLU A 207 -12.33 12.39 -7.90
N SER A 208 -11.77 13.05 -6.88
CA SER A 208 -11.64 14.51 -6.83
C SER A 208 -10.80 15.05 -7.99
N VAL A 209 -9.65 14.42 -8.28
CA VAL A 209 -8.83 14.80 -9.44
C VAL A 209 -9.54 14.46 -10.76
N SER A 210 -10.24 13.33 -10.85
CA SER A 210 -11.03 12.99 -12.05
C SER A 210 -12.12 14.02 -12.35
N ARG A 211 -12.77 14.56 -11.30
CA ARG A 211 -13.77 15.64 -11.42
C ARG A 211 -13.13 16.97 -11.83
N ALA A 212 -11.96 17.33 -11.27
CA ALA A 212 -11.21 18.51 -11.70
C ALA A 212 -10.71 18.41 -13.15
N ILE A 213 -10.31 17.20 -13.61
CA ILE A 213 -9.96 16.94 -15.01
C ILE A 213 -11.19 17.10 -15.91
N ALA A 214 -12.35 16.58 -15.52
CA ALA A 214 -13.61 16.78 -16.24
C ALA A 214 -14.05 18.25 -16.31
N GLU A 215 -13.80 19.04 -15.26
CA GLU A 215 -14.21 20.46 -15.17
C GLU A 215 -13.27 21.40 -15.96
N TYR A 216 -11.96 21.18 -15.90
CA TYR A 216 -10.97 22.11 -16.47
C TYR A 216 -10.33 21.64 -17.79
N SER A 217 -10.76 20.52 -18.39
CA SER A 217 -10.31 20.14 -19.72
C SER A 217 -11.01 20.93 -20.82
N CYS A 218 -10.26 21.36 -21.83
CA CYS A 218 -10.77 22.11 -23.00
C CYS A 218 -10.60 21.35 -24.33
N GLY A 219 -10.43 20.03 -24.29
CA GLY A 219 -10.17 19.19 -25.47
C GLY A 219 -9.72 17.77 -25.09
N PRO A 220 -9.14 17.00 -26.04
CA PRO A 220 -8.61 15.66 -25.78
C PRO A 220 -7.50 15.63 -24.72
N LYS A 221 -7.50 14.60 -23.86
CA LYS A 221 -6.48 14.36 -22.82
C LYS A 221 -6.20 12.87 -22.64
N ILE A 222 -4.94 12.52 -22.39
CA ILE A 222 -4.54 11.21 -21.88
C ILE A 222 -4.38 11.32 -20.35
N ILE A 223 -5.13 10.53 -19.59
CA ILE A 223 -5.02 10.48 -18.13
C ILE A 223 -4.25 9.21 -17.78
N VAL A 224 -3.19 9.35 -16.99
CA VAL A 224 -2.33 8.24 -16.59
C VAL A 224 -2.40 8.07 -15.07
N GLU A 225 -3.11 7.04 -14.63
CA GLU A 225 -3.07 6.57 -13.24
C GLU A 225 -1.64 6.12 -12.92
N LYS A 226 -1.02 6.78 -11.93
CA LYS A 226 0.36 6.53 -11.51
C LYS A 226 0.49 6.58 -9.99
N SER A 227 -0.35 5.79 -9.33
CA SER A 227 -0.27 5.54 -7.90
C SER A 227 0.32 4.15 -7.61
N THR A 228 0.27 3.74 -6.34
CA THR A 228 0.76 2.44 -5.87
C THR A 228 -0.34 1.38 -5.78
N VAL A 229 -1.58 1.81 -5.62
CA VAL A 229 -2.82 1.04 -5.45
C VAL A 229 -3.92 1.91 -6.05
N PRO A 230 -4.74 1.42 -7.00
CA PRO A 230 -5.58 0.25 -6.71
C PRO A 230 -5.86 -0.68 -7.91
N VAL A 231 -6.77 -1.63 -7.67
CA VAL A 231 -7.61 -2.24 -8.71
C VAL A 231 -8.96 -1.50 -8.74
N LYS A 232 -9.50 -1.22 -9.94
CA LYS A 232 -10.67 -0.37 -10.24
C LYS A 232 -10.47 1.17 -10.10
N ALA A 233 -9.25 1.71 -10.16
CA ALA A 233 -9.12 3.18 -10.31
C ALA A 233 -9.45 3.59 -11.73
N ALA A 234 -8.85 2.93 -12.73
CA ALA A 234 -9.10 3.28 -14.12
C ALA A 234 -10.60 3.17 -14.47
N GLU A 235 -11.32 2.21 -13.88
CA GLU A 235 -12.77 2.07 -14.02
C GLU A 235 -13.54 3.27 -13.42
N SER A 236 -13.17 3.76 -12.24
CA SER A 236 -13.85 4.91 -11.62
C SER A 236 -13.46 6.25 -12.25
N ILE A 237 -12.20 6.40 -12.69
CA ILE A 237 -11.73 7.53 -13.50
C ILE A 237 -12.51 7.57 -14.81
N SER A 238 -12.53 6.48 -15.59
CA SER A 238 -13.29 6.38 -16.84
C SER A 238 -14.79 6.61 -16.64
N ALA A 239 -15.39 6.11 -15.56
CA ALA A 239 -16.81 6.37 -15.27
C ALA A 239 -17.09 7.88 -15.09
N ILE A 240 -16.24 8.61 -14.37
CA ILE A 240 -16.39 10.06 -14.17
C ILE A 240 -16.14 10.83 -15.48
N LEU A 241 -15.08 10.49 -16.21
CA LEU A 241 -14.68 11.19 -17.44
C LEU A 241 -15.66 10.93 -18.61
N ASN A 242 -16.23 9.73 -18.71
CA ASN A 242 -17.23 9.41 -19.73
C ASN A 242 -18.53 10.23 -19.55
N GLU A 243 -18.95 10.53 -18.32
CA GLU A 243 -20.10 11.42 -18.07
C GLU A 243 -19.82 12.89 -18.40
N ALA A 244 -18.55 13.31 -18.42
CA ALA A 244 -18.16 14.63 -18.91
C ALA A 244 -18.13 14.66 -20.45
N GLN A 245 -17.56 13.64 -21.09
CA GLN A 245 -17.51 13.49 -22.55
C GLN A 245 -18.90 13.37 -23.19
N LYS A 246 -19.88 12.75 -22.51
CA LYS A 246 -21.30 12.75 -22.92
C LYS A 246 -21.93 14.16 -22.94
N LYS A 247 -21.43 15.09 -22.13
CA LYS A 247 -21.97 16.46 -22.00
C LYS A 247 -21.26 17.46 -22.90
N ASN A 248 -19.99 17.24 -23.22
CA ASN A 248 -19.23 18.06 -24.15
C ASN A 248 -18.50 17.19 -25.19
N PRO A 249 -19.00 17.10 -26.44
CA PRO A 249 -18.39 16.34 -27.53
C PRO A 249 -16.99 16.80 -27.96
N GLN A 250 -16.49 17.95 -27.49
CA GLN A 250 -15.11 18.40 -27.71
C GLN A 250 -14.10 17.70 -26.79
N LEU A 251 -14.57 17.09 -25.69
CA LEU A 251 -13.73 16.31 -24.80
C LEU A 251 -13.49 14.91 -25.36
N SER A 252 -12.29 14.38 -25.18
CA SER A 252 -11.95 13.00 -25.49
C SER A 252 -10.95 12.50 -24.45
N PHE A 253 -11.35 11.52 -23.66
CA PHE A 253 -10.50 10.97 -22.62
C PHE A 253 -10.03 9.56 -22.96
N GLN A 254 -8.78 9.26 -22.61
CA GLN A 254 -8.25 7.90 -22.57
C GLN A 254 -7.52 7.70 -21.24
N VAL A 255 -7.82 6.61 -20.56
CA VAL A 255 -7.32 6.31 -19.22
C VAL A 255 -6.35 5.14 -19.28
N LEU A 256 -5.10 5.42 -18.95
CA LEU A 256 -4.02 4.44 -18.84
C LEU A 256 -3.70 4.19 -17.36
N SER A 257 -3.21 2.99 -17.05
CA SER A 257 -2.50 2.69 -15.80
C SER A 257 -1.02 2.57 -16.10
N ASN A 258 -0.18 3.25 -15.34
CA ASN A 258 1.28 3.17 -15.42
C ASN A 258 1.87 3.03 -14.00
N PRO A 259 1.73 1.84 -13.39
CA PRO A 259 2.11 1.63 -12.01
C PRO A 259 3.57 1.94 -11.76
N GLU A 260 3.86 2.53 -10.61
CA GLU A 260 5.22 2.87 -10.24
C GLU A 260 5.94 1.68 -9.56
N PHE A 261 7.24 1.50 -9.85
CA PHE A 261 8.08 0.42 -9.32
C PHE A 261 9.32 0.91 -8.55
N LEU A 262 9.54 2.23 -8.45
CA LEU A 262 10.58 2.80 -7.59
C LEU A 262 10.46 2.36 -6.13
N SER A 263 11.61 2.36 -5.45
CA SER A 263 11.72 2.07 -4.02
C SER A 263 12.57 3.13 -3.33
N GLU A 264 12.06 3.64 -2.20
CA GLU A 264 12.61 4.82 -1.52
C GLU A 264 14.06 4.62 -1.06
N GLY A 265 14.88 5.66 -1.16
CA GLY A 265 16.33 5.62 -0.98
C GLY A 265 17.11 5.09 -2.20
N THR A 266 16.42 4.77 -3.31
CA THR A 266 16.99 4.39 -4.62
C THR A 266 16.14 4.90 -5.80
N ALA A 267 15.22 5.84 -5.59
CA ALA A 267 14.16 6.17 -6.53
C ALA A 267 14.68 6.66 -7.88
N ILE A 268 15.69 7.53 -7.88
CA ILE A 268 16.30 8.07 -9.10
C ILE A 268 16.92 6.97 -9.96
N ASN A 269 17.68 6.05 -9.37
CA ASN A 269 18.25 4.93 -10.13
C ASN A 269 17.15 3.98 -10.66
N ASN A 270 16.08 3.76 -9.90
CA ASN A 270 14.95 2.94 -10.39
C ASN A 270 14.22 3.60 -11.58
N LEU A 271 14.12 4.93 -11.60
CA LEU A 271 13.50 5.70 -12.69
C LEU A 271 14.44 5.87 -13.91
N ALA A 272 15.76 6.00 -13.68
CA ALA A 272 16.76 6.12 -14.74
C ALA A 272 17.08 4.77 -15.41
N ASN A 273 17.10 3.69 -14.64
CA ASN A 273 17.47 2.34 -15.09
C ASN A 273 16.40 1.29 -14.71
N PRO A 274 15.14 1.43 -15.15
CA PRO A 274 14.08 0.52 -14.75
C PRO A 274 14.31 -0.92 -15.26
N ASP A 275 13.98 -1.90 -14.41
CA ASP A 275 13.86 -3.32 -14.82
C ASP A 275 12.77 -3.48 -15.89
N ARG A 276 11.66 -2.74 -15.75
CA ARG A 276 10.62 -2.55 -16.77
C ARG A 276 9.84 -1.24 -16.54
N VAL A 277 9.15 -0.79 -17.58
CA VAL A 277 7.98 0.09 -17.47
C VAL A 277 6.73 -0.75 -17.81
N LEU A 278 5.64 -0.58 -17.07
CA LEU A 278 4.36 -1.24 -17.35
C LEU A 278 3.31 -0.21 -17.76
N ILE A 279 2.62 -0.44 -18.87
CA ILE A 279 1.54 0.41 -19.38
C ILE A 279 0.32 -0.47 -19.65
N GLY A 280 -0.79 -0.17 -18.98
CA GLY A 280 -2.10 -0.74 -19.24
C GLY A 280 -3.01 0.28 -19.91
N GLY A 281 -3.72 -0.11 -20.97
CA GLY A 281 -4.72 0.73 -21.63
C GLY A 281 -5.91 -0.08 -22.16
N GLU A 282 -6.85 0.59 -22.83
CA GLU A 282 -7.90 -0.10 -23.57
C GLU A 282 -7.37 -0.78 -24.84
N SER A 283 -7.97 -1.91 -25.22
CA SER A 283 -7.74 -2.56 -26.53
C SER A 283 -8.45 -1.85 -27.69
N SER A 284 -8.94 -0.62 -27.48
CA SER A 284 -9.59 0.23 -28.49
C SER A 284 -8.54 0.95 -29.36
N PRO A 285 -8.86 1.39 -30.59
CA PRO A 285 -7.91 2.16 -31.41
C PRO A 285 -7.41 3.43 -30.72
N ASP A 286 -8.30 4.15 -30.02
CA ASP A 286 -7.96 5.33 -29.20
C ASP A 286 -7.03 4.96 -28.02
N GLY A 287 -7.25 3.81 -27.37
CA GLY A 287 -6.43 3.32 -26.26
C GLY A 287 -5.04 2.85 -26.71
N LEU A 288 -4.94 2.18 -27.85
CA LEU A 288 -3.67 1.84 -28.49
C LEU A 288 -2.88 3.10 -28.88
N ALA A 289 -3.55 4.12 -29.43
CA ALA A 289 -2.93 5.40 -29.75
C ALA A 289 -2.47 6.16 -28.49
N ALA A 290 -3.27 6.18 -27.42
CA ALA A 290 -2.89 6.79 -26.15
C ALA A 290 -1.69 6.08 -25.50
N MET A 291 -1.66 4.74 -25.54
CA MET A 291 -0.48 3.98 -25.09
C MET A 291 0.75 4.30 -25.93
N ALA A 292 0.63 4.43 -27.25
CA ALA A 292 1.75 4.81 -28.12
C ALA A 292 2.39 6.16 -27.72
N GLN A 293 1.57 7.17 -27.40
CA GLN A 293 2.08 8.46 -26.89
C GLN A 293 2.87 8.32 -25.58
N LEU A 294 2.41 7.48 -24.64
CA LEU A 294 3.13 7.26 -23.38
C LEU A 294 4.41 6.41 -23.58
N ILE A 295 4.40 5.47 -24.54
CA ILE A 295 5.59 4.68 -24.89
C ILE A 295 6.68 5.61 -25.45
N GLN A 296 6.34 6.52 -26.37
CA GLN A 296 7.30 7.45 -26.98
C GLN A 296 8.03 8.32 -25.95
N ILE A 297 7.33 8.78 -24.89
CA ILE A 297 7.96 9.50 -23.77
C ILE A 297 9.02 8.61 -23.10
N TYR A 298 8.68 7.37 -22.75
CA TYR A 298 9.63 6.46 -22.09
C TYR A 298 10.78 6.00 -23.00
N GLU A 299 10.58 5.89 -24.31
CA GLU A 299 11.63 5.50 -25.28
C GLU A 299 12.80 6.49 -25.36
N HIS A 300 12.68 7.71 -24.82
CA HIS A 300 13.79 8.67 -24.69
C HIS A 300 14.93 8.16 -23.79
N TRP A 301 14.69 7.19 -22.90
CA TRP A 301 15.75 6.56 -22.10
C TRP A 301 15.53 5.09 -21.71
N VAL A 302 14.32 4.56 -21.89
CA VAL A 302 13.98 3.16 -21.58
C VAL A 302 13.96 2.34 -22.88
N PRO A 303 14.84 1.33 -23.04
CA PRO A 303 14.82 0.46 -24.20
C PRO A 303 13.46 -0.23 -24.39
N ARG A 304 12.97 -0.28 -25.63
CA ARG A 304 11.58 -0.69 -25.96
C ARG A 304 11.23 -2.10 -25.48
N GLU A 305 12.19 -3.01 -25.38
CA GLU A 305 12.02 -4.36 -24.84
C GLU A 305 11.70 -4.40 -23.34
N ARG A 306 12.01 -3.32 -22.60
CA ARG A 306 11.64 -3.16 -21.18
C ARG A 306 10.26 -2.51 -20.98
N ILE A 307 9.60 -2.04 -22.05
CA ILE A 307 8.28 -1.40 -21.97
C ILE A 307 7.19 -2.44 -22.24
N ILE A 308 6.53 -2.91 -21.18
CA ILE A 308 5.48 -3.93 -21.26
C ILE A 308 4.12 -3.24 -21.42
N THR A 309 3.42 -3.55 -22.51
CA THR A 309 2.04 -3.11 -22.79
C THR A 309 1.04 -4.21 -22.48
N THR A 310 -0.07 -3.89 -21.82
CA THR A 310 -1.16 -4.83 -21.50
C THR A 310 -2.50 -4.09 -21.41
N ASN A 311 -3.57 -4.76 -21.00
CA ASN A 311 -4.85 -4.10 -20.69
C ASN A 311 -4.80 -3.42 -19.31
N THR A 312 -5.60 -2.38 -19.08
CA THR A 312 -5.57 -1.59 -17.84
C THR A 312 -5.74 -2.42 -16.56
N TRP A 313 -6.64 -3.41 -16.58
CA TRP A 313 -6.90 -4.31 -15.45
C TRP A 313 -5.70 -5.22 -15.13
N SER A 314 -5.05 -5.77 -16.15
CA SER A 314 -3.83 -6.56 -15.99
C SER A 314 -2.66 -5.71 -15.49
N SER A 315 -2.63 -4.40 -15.79
CA SER A 315 -1.63 -3.48 -15.24
C SER A 315 -1.84 -3.24 -13.74
N GLU A 316 -3.05 -2.80 -13.35
CA GLU A 316 -3.44 -2.58 -11.95
C GLU A 316 -3.18 -3.84 -11.09
N LEU A 317 -3.64 -5.01 -11.54
CA LEU A 317 -3.47 -6.27 -10.79
C LEU A 317 -2.01 -6.71 -10.72
N SER A 318 -1.20 -6.50 -11.77
CA SER A 318 0.21 -6.87 -11.78
C SER A 318 1.01 -6.13 -10.70
N LYS A 319 0.66 -4.86 -10.41
CA LYS A 319 1.30 -4.08 -9.34
C LYS A 319 1.08 -4.68 -7.95
N LEU A 320 -0.13 -5.19 -7.68
CA LEU A 320 -0.43 -5.90 -6.44
C LEU A 320 0.25 -7.28 -6.39
N ALA A 321 0.16 -8.06 -7.48
CA ALA A 321 0.22 -9.53 -7.41
C ALA A 321 1.26 -10.27 -8.28
N SER A 322 2.17 -9.62 -9.01
CA SER A 322 3.14 -10.35 -9.86
C SER A 322 4.19 -11.18 -9.10
N THR A 323 4.35 -12.45 -9.50
CA THR A 323 5.58 -13.23 -9.31
C THR A 323 6.39 -13.30 -10.61
N PHE A 324 7.62 -13.78 -10.51
CA PHE A 324 8.40 -14.26 -11.64
C PHE A 324 7.76 -15.52 -12.25
N TYR A 325 7.85 -15.69 -13.57
CA TYR A 325 7.88 -17.02 -14.19
C TYR A 325 8.92 -17.01 -15.31
N ASN A 326 9.80 -18.01 -15.33
CA ASN A 326 10.90 -18.08 -16.29
C ASN A 326 10.89 -19.45 -16.97
N PHE A 327 10.33 -19.54 -18.17
CA PHE A 327 10.32 -20.75 -18.98
C PHE A 327 11.52 -20.76 -19.92
N GLY A 328 12.24 -21.89 -19.99
CA GLY A 328 13.16 -22.13 -21.10
C GLY A 328 12.40 -22.14 -22.43
N SER A 329 13.00 -21.78 -23.57
CA SER A 329 14.45 -21.83 -23.84
C SER A 329 14.91 -20.76 -24.84
N GLY A 330 16.17 -20.32 -24.70
CA GLY A 330 16.98 -19.85 -25.83
C GLY A 330 16.81 -18.40 -26.29
N LYS A 331 16.05 -17.56 -25.59
CA LYS A 331 16.04 -16.09 -25.82
C LYS A 331 16.25 -15.33 -24.51
N GLN A 332 16.83 -14.14 -24.63
CA GLN A 332 17.42 -13.35 -23.55
C GLN A 332 16.37 -12.97 -22.48
N TYR A 333 16.47 -13.60 -21.31
CA TYR A 333 15.44 -13.53 -20.26
C TYR A 333 15.45 -12.17 -19.52
N ILE A 334 14.35 -11.43 -19.60
CA ILE A 334 14.12 -10.24 -18.76
C ILE A 334 13.68 -10.70 -17.36
N ALA A 335 14.34 -10.18 -16.32
CA ALA A 335 14.06 -10.58 -14.94
C ALA A 335 12.82 -9.87 -14.38
N ILE A 336 11.71 -10.58 -14.20
CA ILE A 336 10.43 -10.01 -13.76
C ILE A 336 10.42 -9.74 -12.25
N LYS A 337 11.06 -8.65 -11.81
CA LYS A 337 11.09 -8.22 -10.42
C LYS A 337 10.02 -7.16 -10.11
N ALA A 338 9.34 -7.33 -8.97
CA ALA A 338 8.46 -6.37 -8.28
C ALA A 338 6.94 -6.49 -8.50
N ALA A 339 6.29 -7.12 -7.53
CA ALA A 339 4.98 -6.71 -7.03
C ALA A 339 4.94 -6.83 -5.50
N ASN A 340 4.09 -6.02 -4.89
CA ASN A 340 4.21 -5.74 -3.47
C ASN A 340 3.74 -6.91 -2.59
N ALA A 341 2.78 -7.74 -3.03
CA ALA A 341 2.35 -8.91 -2.26
C ALA A 341 3.41 -10.03 -2.23
N PHE A 342 4.04 -10.36 -3.36
CA PHE A 342 5.07 -11.42 -3.41
C PHE A 342 6.39 -10.99 -2.76
N LEU A 343 6.77 -9.71 -2.82
CA LEU A 343 7.94 -9.20 -2.09
C LEU A 343 7.71 -9.23 -0.58
N ALA A 344 6.52 -8.84 -0.11
CA ALA A 344 6.11 -8.99 1.29
C ALA A 344 6.08 -10.46 1.71
N GLN A 345 5.53 -11.35 0.88
CA GLN A 345 5.45 -12.78 1.15
C GLN A 345 6.83 -13.40 1.36
N ARG A 346 7.84 -13.09 0.54
CA ARG A 346 9.20 -13.62 0.71
C ARG A 346 9.80 -13.23 2.06
N ILE A 347 9.59 -11.97 2.50
CA ILE A 347 10.01 -11.51 3.82
C ILE A 347 9.26 -12.26 4.93
N SER A 348 7.94 -12.42 4.82
CA SER A 348 7.16 -13.17 5.82
C SER A 348 7.54 -14.66 5.86
N SER A 349 7.80 -15.30 4.71
CA SER A 349 8.27 -16.69 4.65
C SER A 349 9.64 -16.88 5.32
N ILE A 350 10.61 -16.00 5.04
CA ILE A 350 11.93 -16.13 5.68
C ILE A 350 11.89 -15.72 7.17
N ASN A 351 11.00 -14.80 7.55
CA ASN A 351 10.72 -14.48 8.95
C ASN A 351 10.06 -15.66 9.70
N ALA A 352 9.13 -16.40 9.08
CA ALA A 352 8.59 -17.63 9.67
C ALA A 352 9.69 -18.70 9.88
N ILE A 353 10.57 -18.89 8.88
CA ILE A 353 11.72 -19.80 8.99
C ILE A 353 12.70 -19.32 10.08
N SER A 354 12.85 -18.00 10.31
CA SER A 354 13.72 -17.48 11.36
C SER A 354 13.34 -17.97 12.76
N ALA A 355 12.05 -18.15 13.08
CA ALA A 355 11.66 -18.73 14.36
C ALA A 355 12.00 -20.23 14.48
N ILE A 356 11.98 -20.97 13.36
CA ILE A 356 12.43 -22.37 13.32
C ILE A 356 13.94 -22.43 13.58
N CYS A 357 14.74 -21.55 12.98
CA CYS A 357 16.17 -21.41 13.27
C CYS A 357 16.44 -21.16 14.76
N GLU A 358 15.75 -20.19 15.37
CA GLU A 358 15.87 -19.87 16.81
C GLU A 358 15.52 -21.06 17.74
N ALA A 359 14.60 -21.92 17.32
CA ALA A 359 14.15 -23.10 18.06
C ALA A 359 14.95 -24.39 17.80
N THR A 360 15.76 -24.44 16.73
CA THR A 360 16.50 -25.66 16.31
C THR A 360 18.02 -25.51 16.39
N GLY A 361 18.56 -24.29 16.52
CA GLY A 361 20.00 -24.05 16.53
C GLY A 361 20.61 -23.70 15.17
N ALA A 362 19.82 -23.70 14.09
CA ALA A 362 20.27 -23.25 12.77
C ALA A 362 20.41 -21.71 12.71
N ASP A 363 21.19 -21.20 11.75
CA ASP A 363 21.32 -19.76 11.48
C ASP A 363 20.52 -19.38 10.21
N ILE A 364 19.62 -18.40 10.34
CA ILE A 364 18.79 -17.95 9.23
C ILE A 364 19.60 -17.38 8.06
N ARG A 365 20.81 -16.85 8.30
CA ARG A 365 21.68 -16.29 7.26
C ARG A 365 22.19 -17.40 6.35
N GLU A 366 22.59 -18.54 6.91
CA GLU A 366 23.01 -19.73 6.17
C GLU A 366 21.84 -20.34 5.39
N VAL A 367 20.68 -20.48 6.03
CA VAL A 367 19.46 -20.99 5.39
C VAL A 367 19.01 -20.10 4.23
N SER A 368 19.00 -18.77 4.43
CA SER A 368 18.64 -17.78 3.39
C SER A 368 19.64 -17.81 2.23
N TYR A 369 20.93 -17.94 2.52
CA TYR A 369 21.99 -18.07 1.52
C TYR A 369 21.83 -19.36 0.70
N ALA A 370 21.60 -20.51 1.35
CA ALA A 370 21.41 -21.80 0.68
C ALA A 370 20.16 -21.80 -0.22
N ILE A 371 19.01 -21.34 0.29
CA ILE A 371 17.76 -21.21 -0.48
C ILE A 371 17.95 -20.23 -1.65
N GLY A 372 18.64 -19.11 -1.42
CA GLY A 372 18.90 -18.09 -2.44
C GLY A 372 19.83 -18.52 -3.57
N ARG A 373 20.49 -19.69 -3.49
CA ARG A 373 21.30 -20.26 -4.59
C ARG A 373 20.47 -20.96 -5.66
N ASP A 374 19.23 -21.36 -5.38
CA ASP A 374 18.33 -21.87 -6.42
C ASP A 374 17.88 -20.70 -7.33
N THR A 375 18.22 -20.75 -8.61
CA THR A 375 17.94 -19.67 -9.57
C THR A 375 16.44 -19.48 -9.85
N ARG A 376 15.60 -20.45 -9.49
CA ARG A 376 14.13 -20.36 -9.55
C ARG A 376 13.57 -19.55 -8.37
N ILE A 377 14.29 -19.49 -7.26
CA ILE A 377 13.93 -18.73 -6.06
C ILE A 377 14.64 -17.36 -6.07
N GLY A 378 15.94 -17.33 -6.39
CA GLY A 378 16.78 -16.15 -6.38
C GLY A 378 17.11 -15.64 -4.96
N ASN A 379 18.22 -14.90 -4.84
CA ASN A 379 18.79 -14.46 -3.55
C ASN A 379 18.19 -13.17 -2.96
N GLN A 380 17.28 -12.48 -3.66
CA GLN A 380 16.74 -11.19 -3.22
C GLN A 380 15.49 -11.35 -2.33
N PHE A 381 15.25 -10.38 -1.44
CA PHE A 381 14.11 -10.41 -0.49
C PHE A 381 14.08 -11.66 0.45
N LEU A 382 15.26 -12.22 0.75
CA LEU A 382 15.46 -13.29 1.73
C LEU A 382 16.21 -12.81 2.99
N GLN A 383 16.24 -11.51 3.27
CA GLN A 383 16.80 -10.98 4.52
C GLN A 383 15.73 -11.04 5.61
N ALA A 384 15.93 -11.88 6.63
CA ALA A 384 15.08 -11.90 7.82
C ALA A 384 15.25 -10.60 8.64
N SER A 385 14.17 -10.16 9.28
CA SER A 385 14.11 -8.89 10.01
C SER A 385 12.98 -8.88 11.04
N VAL A 386 12.91 -7.83 11.87
CA VAL A 386 11.83 -7.58 12.84
C VAL A 386 10.43 -7.45 12.20
N GLY A 387 10.38 -7.29 10.87
CA GLY A 387 9.16 -7.19 10.08
C GLY A 387 9.30 -6.11 9.02
N PHE A 388 8.69 -6.30 7.86
CA PHE A 388 8.63 -5.27 6.83
C PHE A 388 7.78 -4.07 7.29
N GLY A 389 8.00 -2.93 6.63
CA GLY A 389 7.23 -1.70 6.80
C GLY A 389 7.15 -0.90 5.50
N GLY A 390 6.91 0.40 5.60
CA GLY A 390 6.73 1.29 4.45
C GLY A 390 5.30 1.28 3.92
N SER A 391 4.90 2.36 3.24
CA SER A 391 3.49 2.60 2.86
C SER A 391 2.89 1.66 1.81
N CYS A 392 3.66 0.70 1.29
CA CYS A 392 3.26 -0.23 0.24
C CYS A 392 2.83 -1.59 0.78
N PHE A 393 3.77 -2.43 1.24
CA PHE A 393 3.54 -3.87 1.42
C PHE A 393 2.29 -4.24 2.23
N GLN A 394 2.09 -3.63 3.41
CA GLN A 394 0.92 -3.92 4.24
C GLN A 394 -0.39 -3.43 3.60
N LYS A 395 -0.39 -2.22 3.00
CA LYS A 395 -1.54 -1.64 2.31
C LYS A 395 -1.96 -2.48 1.09
N ASP A 396 -0.98 -2.88 0.29
CA ASP A 396 -1.20 -3.54 -1.00
C ASP A 396 -1.66 -4.99 -0.80
N VAL A 397 -1.09 -5.71 0.17
CA VAL A 397 -1.58 -7.05 0.55
C VAL A 397 -3.00 -6.95 1.11
N LEU A 398 -3.30 -6.02 2.03
CA LEU A 398 -4.66 -5.89 2.56
C LEU A 398 -5.68 -5.43 1.49
N SER A 399 -5.23 -4.64 0.50
CA SER A 399 -6.03 -4.30 -0.68
C SER A 399 -6.35 -5.52 -1.54
N LEU A 400 -5.37 -6.43 -1.72
CA LEU A 400 -5.55 -7.70 -2.44
C LEU A 400 -6.47 -8.68 -1.67
N VAL A 401 -6.34 -8.76 -0.34
CA VAL A 401 -7.24 -9.51 0.55
C VAL A 401 -8.68 -8.99 0.43
N TYR A 402 -8.87 -7.66 0.50
CA TYR A 402 -10.19 -7.05 0.34
C TYR A 402 -10.78 -7.26 -1.07
N LEU A 403 -9.95 -7.15 -2.12
CA LEU A 403 -10.35 -7.44 -3.50
C LEU A 403 -10.83 -8.89 -3.63
N ALA A 404 -10.03 -9.87 -3.20
CA ALA A 404 -10.39 -11.28 -3.24
C ALA A 404 -11.68 -11.57 -2.46
N GLY A 405 -11.83 -11.01 -1.25
CA GLY A 405 -13.06 -11.11 -0.47
C GLY A 405 -14.28 -10.48 -1.18
N SER A 406 -14.10 -9.35 -1.86
CA SER A 406 -15.17 -8.69 -2.63
C SER A 406 -15.60 -9.45 -3.89
N LEU A 407 -14.76 -10.38 -4.38
CA LEU A 407 -15.02 -11.30 -5.47
C LEU A 407 -15.50 -12.69 -4.96
N ASN A 408 -15.77 -12.83 -3.66
CA ASN A 408 -16.12 -14.09 -2.97
C ASN A 408 -15.02 -15.17 -3.00
N LEU A 409 -13.77 -14.80 -3.28
CA LEU A 409 -12.60 -15.68 -3.34
C LEU A 409 -11.96 -15.85 -1.95
N HIS A 410 -12.74 -16.28 -0.95
CA HIS A 410 -12.33 -16.28 0.46
C HIS A 410 -10.99 -16.98 0.71
N LYS A 411 -10.78 -18.21 0.19
CA LYS A 411 -9.50 -18.94 0.33
C LYS A 411 -8.28 -18.19 -0.22
N VAL A 412 -8.48 -17.30 -1.21
CA VAL A 412 -7.41 -16.45 -1.76
C VAL A 412 -7.15 -15.25 -0.84
N ALA A 413 -8.21 -14.68 -0.24
CA ALA A 413 -8.09 -13.65 0.78
C ALA A 413 -7.36 -14.18 2.03
N ASP A 414 -7.73 -15.36 2.52
CA ASP A 414 -7.13 -16.01 3.70
C ASP A 414 -5.63 -16.27 3.48
N TYR A 415 -5.26 -16.78 2.30
CA TYR A 415 -3.86 -17.03 1.91
C TYR A 415 -3.00 -15.75 1.94
N TRP A 416 -3.51 -14.64 1.39
CA TRP A 416 -2.77 -13.37 1.38
C TRP A 416 -2.76 -12.69 2.75
N LEU A 417 -3.78 -12.90 3.59
CA LEU A 417 -3.83 -12.37 4.96
C LEU A 417 -2.68 -12.91 5.83
N GLN A 418 -2.31 -14.19 5.66
CA GLN A 418 -1.18 -14.80 6.38
C GLN A 418 0.15 -14.03 6.21
N VAL A 419 0.37 -13.35 5.08
CA VAL A 419 1.57 -12.53 4.86
C VAL A 419 1.64 -11.36 5.87
N VAL A 420 0.50 -10.78 6.24
CA VAL A 420 0.41 -9.68 7.22
C VAL A 420 0.39 -10.21 8.65
N GLU A 421 -0.30 -11.33 8.90
CA GLU A 421 -0.34 -11.95 10.24
C GLU A 421 1.04 -12.38 10.70
N ILE A 422 1.83 -13.05 9.85
CA ILE A 422 3.23 -13.40 10.15
C ILE A 422 4.09 -12.15 10.37
N ASN A 423 3.87 -11.04 9.65
CA ASN A 423 4.63 -9.81 9.86
C ASN A 423 4.33 -9.17 11.23
N ASN A 424 3.06 -9.18 11.65
CA ASN A 424 2.65 -8.67 12.96
C ASN A 424 3.11 -9.58 14.11
N TRP A 425 3.04 -10.90 13.92
CA TRP A 425 3.60 -11.87 14.86
C TRP A 425 5.13 -11.77 14.99
N GLN A 426 5.86 -11.55 13.89
CA GLN A 426 7.32 -11.33 13.91
C GLN A 426 7.68 -10.09 14.74
N ARG A 427 6.94 -8.98 14.57
CA ARG A 427 7.09 -7.77 15.41
C ARG A 427 6.83 -8.10 16.88
N ARG A 428 5.69 -8.74 17.19
CA ARG A 428 5.28 -9.02 18.57
C ARG A 428 6.25 -9.96 19.29
N ARG A 429 6.61 -11.10 18.68
CA ARG A 429 7.53 -12.08 19.28
C ARG A 429 8.93 -11.51 19.55
N PHE A 430 9.38 -10.52 18.76
CA PHE A 430 10.67 -9.87 18.98
C PHE A 430 10.63 -8.95 20.22
N ALA A 431 9.54 -8.21 20.42
CA ALA A 431 9.32 -7.47 21.67
C ALA A 431 9.19 -8.41 22.88
N ASP A 432 8.42 -9.50 22.76
CA ASP A 432 8.28 -10.50 23.83
C ASP A 432 9.64 -11.16 24.17
N LYS A 433 10.51 -11.41 23.17
CA LYS A 433 11.88 -11.90 23.38
C LYS A 433 12.74 -10.90 24.13
N ILE A 434 12.67 -9.60 23.80
CA ILE A 434 13.37 -8.53 24.53
C ILE A 434 12.92 -8.53 26.00
N ILE A 435 11.61 -8.54 26.26
CA ILE A 435 11.05 -8.50 27.62
C ILE A 435 11.48 -9.74 28.43
N SER A 436 11.40 -10.93 27.82
CA SER A 436 11.76 -12.21 28.44
C SER A 436 13.25 -12.30 28.79
N GLU A 437 14.14 -11.99 27.84
CA GLU A 437 15.59 -11.99 28.07
C GLU A 437 16.05 -10.85 28.99
N MET A 438 15.23 -9.80 29.16
CA MET A 438 15.38 -8.80 30.22
C MET A 438 14.70 -9.18 31.55
N PHE A 439 14.56 -10.49 31.82
CA PHE A 439 14.01 -11.09 33.04
C PHE A 439 12.50 -10.86 33.26
N ASN A 440 11.71 -10.87 32.17
CA ASN A 440 10.26 -10.61 32.15
C ASN A 440 9.85 -9.25 32.77
N THR A 441 10.75 -8.26 32.81
CA THR A 441 10.41 -6.91 33.26
C THR A 441 11.32 -5.86 32.62
N VAL A 442 10.71 -4.86 31.98
CA VAL A 442 11.41 -3.69 31.41
C VAL A 442 10.99 -2.37 32.06
N SER A 443 10.05 -2.41 33.02
CA SER A 443 9.56 -1.22 33.72
C SER A 443 10.71 -0.42 34.33
N ASN A 444 10.73 0.88 34.08
CA ASN A 444 11.78 1.83 34.45
C ASN A 444 13.19 1.55 33.90
N LYS A 445 13.46 0.43 33.21
CA LYS A 445 14.75 0.16 32.57
C LYS A 445 14.90 1.09 31.36
N ARG A 446 16.08 1.70 31.26
CA ARG A 446 16.48 2.50 30.10
C ARG A 446 16.91 1.55 28.96
N ILE A 447 16.36 1.72 27.77
CA ILE A 447 16.66 0.95 26.56
C ILE A 447 16.95 1.93 25.42
N ALA A 448 18.04 1.70 24.69
CA ALA A 448 18.38 2.48 23.50
C ALA A 448 17.77 1.83 22.26
N ILE A 449 17.15 2.64 21.39
CA ILE A 449 16.57 2.20 20.12
C ILE A 449 17.38 2.81 18.98
N PHE A 450 18.00 1.97 18.17
CA PHE A 450 18.82 2.37 17.02
C PHE A 450 18.01 2.14 15.73
N GLY A 451 17.57 3.25 15.12
CA GLY A 451 16.74 3.29 13.92
C GLY A 451 15.25 3.43 14.22
N PHE A 452 14.59 4.30 13.44
CA PHE A 452 13.14 4.53 13.47
C PHE A 452 12.50 4.52 12.07
N ALA A 453 13.26 4.89 11.03
CA ALA A 453 12.82 4.77 9.64
C ALA A 453 12.52 3.29 9.26
N PHE A 454 11.59 3.05 8.33
CA PHE A 454 11.16 1.67 8.02
C PHE A 454 12.27 0.82 7.37
N LYS A 455 13.20 1.48 6.68
CA LYS A 455 14.42 0.96 6.05
C LYS A 455 15.52 2.03 6.08
N LYS A 456 16.76 1.68 5.76
CA LYS A 456 17.84 2.67 5.59
C LYS A 456 17.63 3.54 4.34
N ASN A 457 18.33 4.68 4.32
CA ASN A 457 18.40 5.66 3.24
C ASN A 457 17.08 6.40 2.93
N THR A 458 16.11 6.38 3.85
CA THR A 458 14.91 7.24 3.83
C THR A 458 14.67 7.81 5.23
N ALA A 459 13.91 8.90 5.32
CA ALA A 459 13.36 9.42 6.58
C ALA A 459 11.90 8.96 6.81
N ASP A 460 11.36 8.09 5.95
CA ASP A 460 9.98 7.61 6.08
C ASP A 460 9.77 6.65 7.25
N THR A 461 8.68 6.91 7.98
CA THR A 461 8.25 6.20 9.18
C THR A 461 6.99 5.37 8.94
N ARG A 462 6.28 5.54 7.82
CA ARG A 462 4.96 4.90 7.57
C ARG A 462 5.04 3.38 7.72
N GLU A 463 4.22 2.81 8.61
CA GLU A 463 4.19 1.38 8.96
C GLU A 463 5.57 0.81 9.37
N SER A 464 6.48 1.64 9.87
CA SER A 464 7.79 1.20 10.36
C SER A 464 7.62 0.26 11.56
N SER A 465 8.23 -0.92 11.47
CA SER A 465 8.28 -1.90 12.56
C SER A 465 8.87 -1.31 13.85
N ALA A 466 9.69 -0.26 13.76
CA ALA A 466 10.21 0.44 14.93
C ALA A 466 9.09 1.02 15.82
N ILE A 467 8.06 1.63 15.23
CA ILE A 467 6.95 2.24 15.98
C ILE A 467 6.19 1.18 16.80
N HIS A 468 6.01 -0.02 16.23
CA HIS A 468 5.34 -1.14 16.90
C HIS A 468 6.16 -1.70 18.07
N ILE A 469 7.47 -1.92 17.90
CA ILE A 469 8.34 -2.38 18.99
C ILE A 469 8.44 -1.32 20.10
N VAL A 470 8.60 -0.05 19.73
CA VAL A 470 8.61 1.07 20.67
C VAL A 470 7.30 1.11 21.47
N LYS A 471 6.13 0.95 20.83
CA LYS A 471 4.86 0.83 21.58
C LYS A 471 4.85 -0.36 22.53
N TYR A 472 5.21 -1.57 22.09
CA TYR A 472 5.19 -2.75 22.95
C TYR A 472 6.11 -2.62 24.18
N LEU A 473 7.21 -1.87 24.09
CA LEU A 473 8.08 -1.59 25.24
C LEU A 473 7.58 -0.42 26.11
N LEU A 474 6.91 0.59 25.54
CA LEU A 474 6.24 1.66 26.29
C LEU A 474 5.04 1.15 27.11
N ASP A 475 4.29 0.18 26.57
CA ASP A 475 3.16 -0.46 27.23
C ASP A 475 3.60 -1.24 28.50
N GLU A 476 4.87 -1.64 28.57
CA GLU A 476 5.56 -2.29 29.71
C GLU A 476 6.32 -1.28 30.62
N ASP A 477 6.05 0.02 30.49
CA ASP A 477 6.67 1.12 31.25
C ASP A 477 8.22 1.23 31.11
N ALA A 478 8.80 0.77 29.98
CA ALA A 478 10.22 0.95 29.68
C ALA A 478 10.56 2.40 29.30
N LYS A 479 11.77 2.86 29.62
CA LYS A 479 12.27 4.20 29.27
C LYS A 479 13.10 4.10 27.99
N LEU A 480 12.62 4.65 26.89
CA LEU A 480 13.17 4.44 25.56
C LEU A 480 13.90 5.68 25.07
N VAL A 481 15.19 5.54 24.73
CA VAL A 481 15.98 6.62 24.12
C VAL A 481 16.25 6.27 22.66
N VAL A 482 15.63 7.03 21.75
CA VAL A 482 15.57 6.71 20.33
C VAL A 482 16.54 7.59 19.54
N TYR A 483 17.34 6.95 18.70
CA TYR A 483 18.24 7.59 17.74
C TYR A 483 17.95 7.08 16.32
N ASP A 484 17.79 8.00 15.38
CA ASP A 484 17.79 7.72 13.94
C ASP A 484 18.56 8.83 13.20
N PRO A 485 19.37 8.53 12.17
CA PRO A 485 20.22 9.54 11.52
C PRO A 485 19.48 10.50 10.57
N LYS A 486 18.20 10.25 10.25
CA LYS A 486 17.41 11.03 9.28
C LYS A 486 15.99 11.38 9.73
N VAL A 487 15.34 10.58 10.58
CA VAL A 487 13.99 10.90 11.09
C VAL A 487 14.06 12.03 12.14
N PRO A 488 13.29 13.12 12.00
CA PRO A 488 13.23 14.18 13.01
C PRO A 488 12.34 13.81 14.20
N GLU A 489 12.66 14.33 15.39
CA GLU A 489 11.90 14.09 16.63
C GLU A 489 10.40 14.35 16.51
N SER A 490 10.01 15.42 15.80
CA SER A 490 8.61 15.77 15.57
C SER A 490 7.83 14.67 14.85
N GLN A 491 8.46 13.98 13.89
CA GLN A 491 7.87 12.85 13.18
C GLN A 491 7.78 11.62 14.10
N MET A 492 8.81 11.35 14.93
CA MET A 492 8.78 10.25 15.89
C MET A 492 7.64 10.40 16.91
N ARG A 493 7.54 11.58 17.55
CA ARG A 493 6.47 11.89 18.51
C ARG A 493 5.09 11.88 17.86
N TYR A 494 4.96 12.35 16.63
CA TYR A 494 3.70 12.29 15.89
C TYR A 494 3.24 10.84 15.69
N GLU A 495 4.09 9.99 15.12
CA GLU A 495 3.72 8.59 14.81
C GLU A 495 3.35 7.79 16.06
N LEU A 496 4.09 7.95 17.16
CA LEU A 496 3.79 7.28 18.44
C LEU A 496 2.42 7.70 18.98
N ASN A 497 2.15 9.01 19.02
CA ASN A 497 0.84 9.54 19.44
C ASN A 497 -0.32 9.16 18.49
N GLN A 498 -0.04 8.89 17.21
CA GLN A 498 -1.05 8.38 16.27
C GLN A 498 -1.42 6.91 16.52
N ILE A 499 -0.50 6.04 16.95
CA ILE A 499 -0.89 4.66 17.32
C ILE A 499 -1.70 4.66 18.63
N SER A 500 -1.28 5.45 19.62
CA SER A 500 -2.01 5.66 20.90
C SER A 500 -3.47 6.09 20.73
N SER A 501 -3.80 6.84 19.67
CA SER A 501 -5.17 7.30 19.37
C SER A 501 -5.94 6.38 18.41
N LYS A 502 -5.27 5.69 17.48
CA LYS A 502 -5.90 4.71 16.57
C LYS A 502 -6.55 3.53 17.30
N GLU A 503 -5.94 3.04 18.38
CA GLU A 503 -6.48 1.93 19.18
C GLU A 503 -7.67 2.35 20.07
N THR A 504 -7.76 3.63 20.45
CA THR A 504 -8.72 4.12 21.45
C THR A 504 -9.91 4.86 20.84
N GLY A 505 -9.78 5.30 19.58
CA GLY A 505 -10.87 5.86 18.77
C GLY A 505 -11.27 7.30 19.13
N ILE A 506 -10.40 8.04 19.83
CA ILE A 506 -10.68 9.39 20.35
C ILE A 506 -9.87 10.42 19.57
N HIS A 507 -10.55 11.35 18.88
CA HIS A 507 -9.90 12.50 18.25
C HIS A 507 -9.62 13.61 19.27
N HIS A 508 -8.46 14.27 19.12
CA HIS A 508 -7.84 15.19 20.09
C HIS A 508 -8.73 16.27 20.73
N ILE A 509 -9.82 16.70 20.08
CA ILE A 509 -10.73 17.73 20.59
C ILE A 509 -11.42 17.29 21.90
N PHE A 510 -11.68 16.00 22.07
CA PHE A 510 -12.35 15.49 23.28
C PHE A 510 -11.43 15.47 24.52
N THR A 511 -10.12 15.32 24.33
CA THR A 511 -9.15 15.17 25.42
C THR A 511 -9.08 16.41 26.32
N PHE A 512 -9.17 17.60 25.73
CA PHE A 512 -9.12 18.87 26.47
C PHE A 512 -10.43 19.13 27.24
N TYR A 513 -11.60 18.84 26.66
CA TYR A 513 -12.89 18.94 27.36
C TYR A 513 -13.00 17.92 28.50
N CYS A 514 -12.51 16.69 28.31
CA CYS A 514 -12.47 15.70 29.37
C CYS A 514 -11.57 16.13 30.55
N PHE A 515 -10.49 16.89 30.32
CA PHE A 515 -9.63 17.39 31.40
C PHE A 515 -10.39 18.32 32.36
N CYS A 516 -11.18 19.26 31.83
CA CYS A 516 -12.04 20.13 32.64
C CYS A 516 -13.20 19.37 33.32
N LEU A 517 -13.75 18.35 32.65
CA LEU A 517 -14.85 17.53 33.19
C LEU A 517 -14.39 16.55 34.28
N PHE A 518 -13.17 16.01 34.21
CA PHE A 518 -12.68 15.01 35.17
C PHE A 518 -12.58 15.58 36.59
N HIS A 519 -12.12 16.83 36.74
CA HIS A 519 -12.13 17.56 38.01
C HIS A 519 -13.54 17.99 38.49
N MET A 520 -14.57 17.87 37.66
CA MET A 520 -15.96 18.20 38.01
C MET A 520 -16.82 16.96 38.30
N PHE A 521 -16.37 15.76 37.92
CA PHE A 521 -17.15 14.52 38.02
C PHE A 521 -16.75 13.56 39.15
N GLU A 522 -15.78 13.94 40.00
CA GLU A 522 -15.38 13.15 41.18
C GLU A 522 -16.46 13.09 42.29
N PHE A 523 -17.62 13.73 42.07
CA PHE A 523 -18.70 13.86 43.05
C PHE A 523 -20.04 13.17 42.69
N ILE A 524 -20.20 12.63 41.47
CA ILE A 524 -21.49 12.05 41.03
C ILE A 524 -21.29 10.77 40.19
N LEU A 525 -21.18 9.62 40.87
CA LEU A 525 -21.56 8.31 40.33
C LEU A 525 -22.06 7.39 41.45
N LEU A 526 -23.39 7.23 41.53
CA LEU A 526 -24.07 6.06 42.09
C LEU A 526 -25.25 5.72 41.17
N GLN A 527 -25.55 4.42 41.08
CA GLN A 527 -26.61 3.77 40.30
C GLN A 527 -26.41 3.65 38.77
N ASP A 528 -26.24 2.38 38.37
CA ASP A 528 -26.90 1.72 37.22
C ASP A 528 -26.60 2.24 35.80
N GLY A 529 -25.40 1.91 35.30
CA GLY A 529 -25.02 2.05 33.88
C GLY A 529 -23.75 1.32 33.47
N GLU A 530 -23.33 0.30 34.21
CA GLU A 530 -21.90 -0.05 34.32
C GLU A 530 -21.23 -0.52 33.01
N GLU A 531 -21.80 -1.44 32.26
CA GLU A 531 -21.04 -2.14 31.21
C GLU A 531 -20.66 -1.25 30.01
N PHE A 532 -21.56 -0.37 29.57
CA PHE A 532 -21.30 0.51 28.41
C PHE A 532 -20.44 1.73 28.79
N ILE A 533 -20.64 2.29 29.99
CA ILE A 533 -19.88 3.44 30.49
C ILE A 533 -18.43 3.02 30.80
N MET A 534 -18.23 1.91 31.53
CA MET A 534 -16.90 1.40 31.86
C MET A 534 -16.06 1.10 30.62
N LYS A 535 -16.67 0.54 29.57
CA LYS A 535 -15.97 0.27 28.30
C LYS A 535 -15.46 1.56 27.64
N LYS A 536 -16.23 2.64 27.71
CA LYS A 536 -15.86 3.96 27.17
C LYS A 536 -14.80 4.66 28.05
N MET A 537 -14.94 4.60 29.37
CA MET A 537 -13.98 5.16 30.32
C MET A 537 -12.63 4.41 30.29
N ASN A 538 -12.62 3.09 30.07
CA ASN A 538 -11.38 2.32 29.91
C ASN A 538 -10.65 2.64 28.61
N LEU A 539 -11.36 2.88 27.51
CA LEU A 539 -10.76 3.40 26.26
C LEU A 539 -10.16 4.80 26.45
N GLN A 540 -10.85 5.69 27.17
CA GLN A 540 -10.32 7.01 27.52
C GLN A 540 -9.11 6.94 28.46
N ARG A 541 -9.13 6.08 29.49
CA ARG A 541 -8.00 5.82 30.39
C ARG A 541 -6.78 5.27 29.63
N LYS A 542 -6.97 4.32 28.72
CA LYS A 542 -5.87 3.86 27.84
C LYS A 542 -5.35 5.02 27.00
N SER A 543 -6.21 5.79 26.35
CA SER A 543 -5.78 6.92 25.52
C SER A 543 -5.00 7.99 26.28
N PHE A 544 -5.34 8.22 27.55
CA PHE A 544 -4.56 9.09 28.45
C PHE A 544 -3.21 8.44 28.81
N ARG A 545 -3.18 7.19 29.27
CA ARG A 545 -1.94 6.48 29.61
C ARG A 545 -0.98 6.42 28.42
N ASP A 546 -1.48 6.14 27.23
CA ASP A 546 -0.71 5.99 25.99
C ASP A 546 -0.23 7.33 25.39
N PHE A 547 -0.77 8.47 25.84
CA PHE A 547 -0.25 9.82 25.52
C PHE A 547 0.78 10.26 26.56
N PHE A 548 0.48 10.10 27.85
CA PHE A 548 1.41 10.39 28.94
C PHE A 548 2.60 9.42 28.98
N SER A 549 2.51 8.22 28.40
CA SER A 549 3.66 7.30 28.27
C SER A 549 4.69 7.85 27.29
N VAL A 550 4.29 8.41 26.14
CA VAL A 550 5.22 9.03 25.18
C VAL A 550 5.96 10.19 25.85
N GLU A 551 5.25 11.17 26.41
CA GLU A 551 5.91 12.34 27.01
C GLU A 551 6.74 12.05 28.28
N ARG A 552 6.49 10.94 28.97
CA ARG A 552 7.21 10.54 30.20
C ARG A 552 8.35 9.53 29.97
N LEU A 553 8.25 8.70 28.93
CA LEU A 553 9.12 7.53 28.74
C LEU A 553 9.87 7.51 27.40
N PHE A 554 9.46 8.28 26.39
CA PHE A 554 10.22 8.45 25.15
C PHE A 554 11.15 9.67 25.24
N THR A 555 12.40 9.47 24.87
CA THR A 555 13.41 10.53 24.72
C THR A 555 14.04 10.40 23.33
N PHE A 556 14.09 11.50 22.57
CA PHE A 556 14.91 11.55 21.36
C PHE A 556 16.35 11.91 21.72
N SER A 557 17.32 11.28 21.05
CA SER A 557 18.73 11.68 21.10
C SER A 557 19.26 11.94 19.69
N LYS A 558 20.21 12.87 19.59
CA LYS A 558 20.95 13.18 18.35
C LYS A 558 22.23 12.35 18.19
N ASN A 559 22.53 11.45 19.14
CA ASN A 559 23.81 10.76 19.23
C ASN A 559 23.63 9.30 19.71
N PRO A 560 24.13 8.28 18.98
CA PRO A 560 23.97 6.87 19.35
C PRO A 560 24.62 6.53 20.70
N TYR A 561 25.74 7.18 21.02
CA TYR A 561 26.48 6.99 22.28
C TYR A 561 25.71 7.59 23.47
N GLU A 562 25.07 8.74 23.28
CA GLU A 562 24.18 9.33 24.29
C GLU A 562 22.95 8.46 24.52
N ALA A 563 22.34 7.92 23.46
CA ALA A 563 21.21 7.00 23.58
C ALA A 563 21.59 5.74 24.40
N ALA A 564 22.74 5.12 24.08
CA ALA A 564 23.22 3.92 24.75
C ALA A 564 23.73 4.14 26.18
N MET A 565 24.24 5.32 26.53
CA MET A 565 24.75 5.62 27.88
C MET A 565 23.70 5.35 28.98
N ASN A 566 24.07 4.57 29.99
CA ASN A 566 23.21 4.05 31.08
C ASN A 566 22.01 3.21 30.63
N SER A 567 21.96 2.77 29.37
CA SER A 567 20.95 1.83 28.88
C SER A 567 21.31 0.39 29.26
N HIS A 568 20.30 -0.44 29.53
CA HIS A 568 20.42 -1.86 29.87
C HIS A 568 20.45 -2.73 28.62
N ALA A 569 19.82 -2.24 27.55
CA ALA A 569 19.77 -2.90 26.25
C ALA A 569 19.88 -1.89 25.11
N ILE A 570 20.43 -2.34 23.98
CA ILE A 570 20.30 -1.70 22.66
C ILE A 570 19.41 -2.57 21.79
N VAL A 571 18.47 -1.97 21.06
CA VAL A 571 17.60 -2.66 20.09
C VAL A 571 17.79 -2.02 18.72
N VAL A 572 18.24 -2.80 17.74
CA VAL A 572 18.48 -2.33 16.37
C VAL A 572 17.26 -2.63 15.50
N LEU A 573 16.59 -1.57 15.02
CA LEU A 573 15.30 -1.66 14.32
C LEU A 573 15.35 -1.15 12.87
N THR A 574 16.44 -0.52 12.42
CA THR A 574 16.67 -0.10 11.02
C THR A 574 18.10 -0.39 10.59
N GLU A 575 18.32 -0.87 9.36
CA GLU A 575 19.61 -1.39 8.87
C GLU A 575 20.64 -0.32 8.45
N TRP A 576 20.69 0.84 9.11
CA TRP A 576 21.64 1.92 8.80
C TRP A 576 23.10 1.41 8.86
N ASP A 577 23.90 1.68 7.82
CA ASP A 577 25.24 1.08 7.69
C ASP A 577 26.23 1.62 8.73
N GLU A 578 26.06 2.86 9.17
CA GLU A 578 26.85 3.49 10.24
C GLU A 578 26.81 2.72 11.56
N PHE A 579 25.67 2.07 11.90
CA PHE A 579 25.52 1.28 13.12
C PHE A 579 26.53 0.13 13.20
N LYS A 580 27.05 -0.35 12.06
CA LYS A 580 28.06 -1.42 11.98
C LYS A 580 29.46 -0.97 12.45
N SER A 581 29.69 0.34 12.53
CA SER A 581 31.02 0.95 12.62
C SER A 581 31.34 1.65 13.94
N TYR A 582 30.34 1.80 14.83
CA TYR A 582 30.52 2.47 16.11
C TYR A 582 31.43 1.71 17.09
N ASP A 583 32.01 2.44 18.05
CA ASP A 583 32.80 1.83 19.13
C ASP A 583 31.89 1.15 20.15
N TYR A 584 31.56 -0.10 19.87
CA TYR A 584 30.80 -0.95 20.77
C TYR A 584 31.50 -1.25 22.11
N ARG A 585 32.82 -1.05 22.24
CA ARG A 585 33.53 -1.23 23.51
C ARG A 585 33.39 0.00 24.39
N TYR A 586 33.48 1.20 23.83
CA TYR A 586 33.08 2.43 24.53
C TYR A 586 31.60 2.38 24.95
N ILE A 587 30.71 1.97 24.03
CA ILE A 587 29.28 1.80 24.33
C ILE A 587 29.07 0.83 25.50
N PHE A 588 29.66 -0.37 25.46
CA PHE A 588 29.54 -1.37 26.54
C PHE A 588 29.98 -0.82 27.90
N ASN A 589 31.10 -0.10 27.94
CA ASN A 589 31.62 0.52 29.16
C ASN A 589 30.69 1.62 29.71
N SER A 590 29.83 2.20 28.88
CA SER A 590 28.85 3.23 29.26
C SER A 590 27.47 2.67 29.64
N MET A 591 27.23 1.37 29.46
CA MET A 591 25.92 0.73 29.66
C MET A 591 25.72 0.14 31.06
N ALA A 592 24.47 0.01 31.48
CA ALA A 592 24.10 -0.71 32.69
C ALA A 592 24.34 -2.22 32.50
N GLN A 593 24.95 -2.86 33.50
CA GLN A 593 25.36 -4.26 33.42
C GLN A 593 24.38 -5.20 34.15
N PRO A 594 24.09 -6.40 33.60
CA PRO A 594 24.60 -6.95 32.34
C PRO A 594 23.99 -6.28 31.09
N ALA A 595 24.83 -5.84 30.16
CA ALA A 595 24.41 -5.14 28.96
C ALA A 595 23.95 -6.11 27.86
N SER A 596 22.73 -5.93 27.34
CA SER A 596 22.15 -6.72 26.25
C SER A 596 22.12 -5.98 24.91
N ILE A 597 22.11 -6.70 23.81
CA ILE A 597 21.88 -6.15 22.47
C ILE A 597 21.02 -7.09 21.62
N PHE A 598 19.99 -6.50 21.00
CA PHE A 598 18.95 -7.19 20.24
C PHE A 598 18.99 -6.72 18.78
N ASP A 599 19.59 -7.53 17.89
CA ASP A 599 19.71 -7.22 16.47
C ASP A 599 18.48 -7.69 15.69
N GLY A 600 17.57 -6.76 15.39
CA GLY A 600 16.37 -6.99 14.59
C GLY A 600 16.56 -6.87 13.07
N ARG A 601 17.80 -6.68 12.58
CA ARG A 601 18.11 -6.48 11.15
C ARG A 601 19.26 -7.34 10.62
N LEU A 602 19.98 -8.05 11.49
CA LEU A 602 21.13 -8.92 11.18
C LEU A 602 22.27 -8.16 10.49
N ILE A 603 22.63 -7.01 11.05
CA ILE A 603 23.70 -6.13 10.54
C ILE A 603 24.98 -6.16 11.37
N LEU A 604 24.93 -6.63 12.62
CA LEU A 604 26.05 -6.53 13.56
C LEU A 604 26.93 -7.79 13.58
N ASP A 605 28.20 -7.61 13.97
CA ASP A 605 29.11 -8.70 14.29
C ASP A 605 28.77 -9.25 15.69
N HIS A 606 27.93 -10.28 15.72
CA HIS A 606 27.47 -10.91 16.96
C HIS A 606 28.58 -11.63 17.74
N ASN A 607 29.72 -11.94 17.12
CA ASN A 607 30.83 -12.62 17.79
C ASN A 607 31.71 -11.59 18.49
N LYS A 608 32.13 -10.54 17.79
CA LYS A 608 32.86 -9.40 18.36
C LYS A 608 32.11 -8.73 19.51
N LEU A 609 30.77 -8.68 19.44
CA LEU A 609 29.94 -8.17 20.55
C LEU A 609 29.96 -9.09 21.79
N ARG A 610 29.96 -10.41 21.60
CA ARG A 610 30.12 -11.38 22.71
C ARG A 610 31.52 -11.32 23.32
N GLU A 611 32.56 -11.12 22.51
CA GLU A 611 33.95 -10.91 22.95
C GLU A 611 34.13 -9.61 23.76
N ILE A 612 33.33 -8.58 23.48
CA ILE A 612 33.26 -7.35 24.30
C ILE A 612 32.57 -7.60 25.64
N GLY A 613 31.60 -8.52 25.68
CA GLY A 613 30.87 -8.93 26.89
C GLY A 613 29.34 -8.78 26.81
N PHE A 614 28.77 -8.44 25.65
CA PHE A 614 27.33 -8.29 25.50
C PHE A 614 26.57 -9.62 25.57
N ASN A 615 25.37 -9.58 26.16
CA ASN A 615 24.32 -10.58 25.90
C ASN A 615 23.73 -10.31 24.50
N VAL A 616 24.23 -11.02 23.48
CA VAL A 616 23.84 -10.80 22.07
C VAL A 616 22.76 -11.78 21.61
N SER A 617 21.58 -11.24 21.34
CA SER A 617 20.45 -11.94 20.71
C SER A 617 20.07 -11.30 19.38
N ALA A 618 19.58 -12.13 18.47
CA ALA A 618 19.18 -11.70 17.13
C ALA A 618 17.97 -12.52 16.63
N ILE A 619 17.42 -12.11 15.48
CA ILE A 619 16.36 -12.82 14.77
C ILE A 619 16.95 -13.96 13.96
N GLY A 620 16.38 -15.16 14.05
CA GLY A 620 16.86 -16.32 13.29
C GLY A 620 18.19 -16.91 13.75
N ILE A 621 18.62 -16.58 14.97
CA ILE A 621 19.81 -17.15 15.60
C ILE A 621 19.41 -17.60 17.01
N ALA A 622 19.64 -18.87 17.33
CA ALA A 622 19.38 -19.43 18.65
C ALA A 622 20.16 -18.70 19.75
N SER A 623 19.56 -18.54 20.94
CA SER A 623 20.26 -18.00 22.10
C SER A 623 21.09 -19.09 22.77
N SER A 624 22.13 -18.71 23.50
CA SER A 624 22.98 -19.65 24.25
C SER A 624 22.24 -20.40 25.38
N GLN A 625 20.99 -20.02 25.66
CA GLN A 625 20.06 -20.74 26.52
C GLN A 625 19.12 -21.67 25.75
N SER A 626 18.65 -21.35 24.53
CA SER A 626 17.69 -22.21 23.81
C SER A 626 18.31 -23.54 23.38
N CYS A 627 19.58 -23.55 22.92
CA CYS A 627 20.29 -24.78 22.54
C CYS A 627 20.40 -25.84 23.66
N LYS A 628 20.21 -25.47 24.94
CA LYS A 628 20.21 -26.43 26.06
C LYS A 628 18.91 -27.23 26.17
N ASN A 629 17.83 -26.77 25.55
CA ASN A 629 16.52 -27.44 25.54
C ASN A 629 16.29 -28.26 24.27
N CYS A 630 17.01 -28.00 23.17
CA CYS A 630 16.89 -28.76 21.90
C CYS A 630 17.40 -30.23 21.99
N TYR A 631 18.00 -30.62 23.12
CA TYR A 631 18.50 -31.96 23.42
C TYR A 631 17.73 -32.65 24.57
N LYS A 632 16.47 -32.27 24.78
CA LYS A 632 15.52 -32.91 25.70
C LYS A 632 14.19 -33.19 25.01
#